data_AF-A0A7L2KE24-F1
#
_entry.id   AF-A0A7L2KE24-F1
#
_cell.length_a   1.000
_cell.length_b   1.000
_cell.length_c   1.000
_cell.angle_alpha   90.00
_cell.angle_beta   90.00
_cell.angle_gamma   90.00
#
_symmetry.space_group_name_H-M   'P 1'
#
loop_
_entity.id
_entity.type
_entity.pdbx_description
1 polymer ?
#
loop_
_entity_poly.entity_id
_entity_poly.type
_entity_poly.pdbx_seq_one_letter_code
_entity_poly.pdbx_strand_id
1 'polypeptide(L)'
;KVQRMPPWSFLGLEITSRTIRPQKLVIKEDPRTLADLQRLCGSLNWVRPWLGITTEDLVPLFNLLRGGEELNSPKVLTQEARLAIEKVQSAMSNRQAHRCLPDLPFKFIVLGRLTHIYGVIFQWDKDKGQRDPLLTTEWVFLSHLLSKSITKPQELVAQLIRKARGRLREMVGCDFSYIHLPLKLSSGKFTKEMLEQLLQENEALQFALDSYPGQISIHNKLSRKPLKALTVFTTMSGASHRSVVTWKDPQTQQWESDIEEVEGSPQIDELAVVVRAFEMFSEPFILIADSAYVAGVVSRAENLVLREISNPNLFNFLSKLIYLISHQEQPYYVMHVRSHTDLPGF
;
A
#
# COMPACT_ATOMS: atom_id res chain seq x y z
N LYS A 1 33.23 -5.31 20.55
CA LYS A 1 32.98 -6.78 20.64
C LYS A 1 32.57 -7.25 19.24
N VAL A 2 33.35 -8.13 18.59
CA VAL A 2 33.05 -8.58 17.21
C VAL A 2 31.93 -9.61 17.24
N GLN A 3 30.86 -9.39 16.49
CA GLN A 3 29.71 -10.30 16.39
C GLN A 3 29.85 -11.15 15.13
N ARG A 4 30.02 -12.47 15.29
CA ARG A 4 30.34 -13.38 14.17
C ARG A 4 29.13 -14.06 13.53
N MET A 5 28.01 -14.14 14.25
CA MET A 5 26.79 -14.82 13.79
C MET A 5 25.56 -13.92 14.04
N PRO A 6 24.52 -14.02 13.19
CA PRO A 6 23.26 -13.33 13.43
C PRO A 6 22.53 -13.92 14.66
N PRO A 7 21.68 -13.13 15.35
CA PRO A 7 21.37 -11.72 15.05
C PRO A 7 22.49 -10.75 15.48
N TRP A 8 22.85 -9.82 14.59
CA TRP A 8 23.82 -8.76 14.86
C TRP A 8 23.12 -7.53 15.44
N SER A 9 23.64 -7.00 16.53
CA SER A 9 23.21 -5.74 17.14
C SER A 9 24.05 -4.57 16.64
N PHE A 10 23.44 -3.61 15.95
CA PHE A 10 24.15 -2.44 15.43
C PHE A 10 23.26 -1.21 15.43
N LEU A 11 23.74 -0.10 16.05
CA LEU A 11 23.01 1.17 16.14
C LEU A 11 21.55 1.03 16.63
N GLY A 12 21.28 0.15 17.59
CA GLY A 12 19.93 -0.09 18.10
C GLY A 12 19.04 -0.94 17.17
N LEU A 13 19.60 -1.53 16.11
CA LEU A 13 18.94 -2.50 15.24
C LEU A 13 19.40 -3.92 15.58
N GLU A 14 18.52 -4.89 15.35
CA GLU A 14 18.80 -6.32 15.31
C GLU A 14 18.72 -6.79 13.85
N ILE A 15 19.83 -7.28 13.34
CA ILE A 15 20.01 -7.61 11.92
C ILE A 15 20.22 -9.11 11.80
N THR A 16 19.41 -9.78 10.99
CA THR A 16 19.59 -11.20 10.63
C THR A 16 20.17 -11.31 9.23
N SER A 17 20.32 -12.53 8.72
CA SER A 17 20.76 -12.75 7.33
C SER A 17 19.83 -12.10 6.30
N ARG A 18 18.53 -11.95 6.62
CA ARG A 18 17.50 -11.44 5.69
C ARG A 18 16.76 -10.20 6.18
N THR A 19 16.65 -10.00 7.48
CA THR A 19 15.73 -9.01 8.06
C THR A 19 16.45 -8.02 8.95
N ILE A 20 15.86 -6.84 9.10
CA ILE A 20 16.31 -5.76 9.96
C ILE A 20 15.10 -5.36 10.80
N ARG A 21 15.23 -5.38 12.13
CA ARG A 21 14.21 -4.89 13.03
C ARG A 21 14.84 -3.97 14.08
N PRO A 22 14.13 -2.92 14.53
CA PRO A 22 14.55 -2.18 15.70
C PRO A 22 14.66 -3.09 16.93
N GLN A 23 15.66 -2.84 17.78
CA GLN A 23 15.68 -3.45 19.10
C GLN A 23 14.46 -2.97 19.88
N LYS A 24 13.98 -3.82 20.79
CA LYS A 24 12.79 -3.53 21.59
C LYS A 24 13.00 -2.22 22.35
N LEU A 25 12.35 -1.15 21.90
CA LEU A 25 12.31 0.11 22.63
C LEU A 25 11.43 -0.12 23.86
N VAL A 26 12.01 0.09 25.04
CA VAL A 26 11.20 0.22 26.25
C VAL A 26 10.54 1.60 26.19
N ILE A 27 9.37 1.66 25.56
CA ILE A 27 8.54 2.86 25.65
C ILE A 27 8.06 2.94 27.10
N LYS A 28 8.58 3.91 27.86
CA LYS A 28 8.05 4.20 29.20
C LYS A 28 6.55 4.46 29.05
N GLU A 29 5.74 3.67 29.76
CA GLU A 29 4.29 3.62 29.59
C GLU A 29 3.58 4.95 29.91
N ASP A 30 4.27 5.90 30.53
CA ASP A 30 3.69 7.17 30.96
C ASP A 30 4.73 8.31 30.91
N PRO A 31 4.95 8.96 29.74
CA PRO A 31 5.74 10.18 29.66
C PRO A 31 5.03 11.31 30.43
N ARG A 32 5.67 11.80 31.49
CA ARG A 32 5.06 12.79 32.41
C ARG A 32 5.41 14.23 32.09
N THR A 33 6.47 14.45 31.31
CA THR A 33 7.00 15.76 30.99
C THR A 33 7.09 15.99 29.48
N LEU A 34 7.16 17.24 29.06
CA LEU A 34 7.44 17.58 27.67
C LEU A 34 8.76 16.96 27.18
N ALA A 35 9.80 16.92 28.02
CA ALA A 35 11.08 16.28 27.69
C ALA A 35 10.94 14.78 27.42
N ASP A 36 10.15 14.07 28.23
CA ASP A 36 9.90 12.63 28.04
C ASP A 36 9.13 12.39 26.75
N LEU A 37 8.13 13.22 26.46
CA LEU A 37 7.36 13.14 25.22
C LEU A 37 8.22 13.45 23.98
N GLN A 38 9.12 14.44 24.06
CA GLN A 38 10.08 14.74 23.00
C GLN A 38 11.03 13.56 22.74
N ARG A 39 11.56 12.94 23.80
CA ARG A 39 12.44 11.77 23.68
C ARG A 39 11.70 10.57 23.05
N LEU A 40 10.44 10.37 23.44
CA LEU A 40 9.58 9.35 22.84
C LEU A 40 9.37 9.62 21.36
N CYS A 41 8.89 10.81 20.99
CA CYS A 41 8.67 11.20 19.59
C CYS A 41 9.96 11.10 18.75
N GLY A 42 11.12 11.45 19.31
CA GLY A 42 12.42 11.27 18.65
C GLY A 42 12.73 9.78 18.39
N SER A 43 12.51 8.93 19.38
CA SER A 43 12.71 7.47 19.25
C SER A 43 11.75 6.85 18.23
N LEU A 44 10.49 7.29 18.24
CA LEU A 44 9.45 6.86 17.29
C LEU A 44 9.79 7.28 15.86
N ASN A 45 10.22 8.53 15.66
CA ASN A 45 10.66 9.01 14.35
C ASN A 45 11.89 8.25 13.84
N TRP A 46 12.77 7.80 14.74
CA TRP A 46 13.93 7.00 14.38
C TRP A 46 13.53 5.61 13.88
N VAL A 47 12.63 4.88 14.55
CA VAL A 47 12.23 3.51 14.12
C VAL A 47 11.26 3.48 12.93
N ARG A 48 10.58 4.60 12.69
CA ARG A 48 9.53 4.76 11.68
C ARG A 48 9.89 4.21 10.29
N PRO A 49 11.10 4.43 9.74
CA PRO A 49 11.45 3.98 8.40
C PRO A 49 11.48 2.46 8.23
N TRP A 50 11.64 1.68 9.30
CA TRP A 50 11.65 0.21 9.22
C TRP A 50 10.29 -0.43 9.51
N LEU A 51 9.38 0.29 10.14
CA LEU A 51 8.12 -0.26 10.65
C LEU A 51 6.89 0.22 9.88
N GLY A 52 7.03 1.18 8.96
CA GLY A 52 5.89 1.70 8.21
C GLY A 52 4.85 2.39 9.09
N ILE A 53 5.29 3.02 10.18
CA ILE A 53 4.39 3.79 11.06
C ILE A 53 4.07 5.10 10.35
N THR A 54 2.79 5.40 10.10
CA THR A 54 2.40 6.55 9.29
C THR A 54 2.39 7.85 10.10
N THR A 55 2.27 9.00 9.43
CA THR A 55 2.17 10.28 10.16
C THR A 55 0.84 10.30 10.89
N GLU A 56 -0.23 9.82 10.25
CA GLU A 56 -1.57 9.69 10.85
C GLU A 56 -1.53 8.93 12.19
N ASP A 57 -0.73 7.87 12.26
CA ASP A 57 -0.57 7.09 13.50
C ASP A 57 0.10 7.90 14.62
N LEU A 58 0.98 8.84 14.29
CA LEU A 58 1.76 9.64 15.24
C LEU A 58 1.17 11.04 15.50
N VAL A 59 0.20 11.50 14.72
CA VAL A 59 -0.46 12.81 14.90
C VAL A 59 -0.92 13.05 16.34
N PRO A 60 -1.58 12.09 17.03
CA PRO A 60 -1.99 12.30 18.42
C PRO A 60 -0.83 12.66 19.35
N LEU A 61 0.34 12.03 19.16
CA LEU A 61 1.55 12.29 19.94
C LEU A 61 2.18 13.64 19.59
N PHE A 62 2.22 14.00 18.31
CA PHE A 62 2.77 15.29 17.86
C PHE A 62 1.94 16.47 18.33
N ASN A 63 0.62 16.31 18.45
CA ASN A 63 -0.24 17.38 18.96
C ASN A 63 0.05 17.71 20.43
N LEU A 64 0.47 16.73 21.24
CA LEU A 64 0.82 16.93 22.65
C LEU A 64 2.12 17.73 22.85
N LEU A 65 3.00 17.77 21.84
CA LEU A 65 4.22 18.58 21.86
C LEU A 65 3.94 20.10 21.77
N ARG A 66 2.73 20.50 21.38
CA ARG A 66 2.37 21.92 21.26
C ARG A 66 2.14 22.57 22.63
N GLY A 67 2.42 23.87 22.73
CA GLY A 67 2.02 24.71 23.87
C GLY A 67 2.77 24.48 25.18
N GLY A 68 4.01 23.97 25.15
CA GLY A 68 4.88 23.93 26.33
C GLY A 68 6.21 24.62 26.03
N GLU A 69 6.52 25.69 26.75
CA GLU A 69 7.79 26.41 26.60
C GLU A 69 8.92 25.76 27.41
N GLU A 70 8.59 25.13 28.55
CA GLU A 70 9.55 24.49 29.44
C GLU A 70 9.56 22.96 29.29
N LEU A 71 10.76 22.37 29.25
CA LEU A 71 11.00 20.93 29.12
C LEU A 71 10.39 20.11 30.26
N ASN A 72 10.31 20.68 31.45
CA ASN A 72 9.77 20.01 32.64
C ASN A 72 8.25 20.19 32.79
N SER A 73 7.61 20.90 31.86
CA SER A 73 6.16 21.11 31.91
C SER A 73 5.43 19.76 31.92
N PRO A 74 4.44 19.57 32.83
CA PRO A 74 3.72 18.32 32.92
C PRO A 74 2.89 18.10 31.66
N LYS A 75 2.91 16.87 31.16
CA LYS A 75 2.10 16.44 30.03
C LYS A 75 1.33 15.19 30.42
N VAL A 76 0.05 15.16 30.06
CA VAL A 76 -0.84 14.03 30.27
C VAL A 76 -1.16 13.44 28.91
N LEU A 77 -0.96 12.13 28.76
CA LEU A 77 -1.36 11.44 27.54
C LEU A 77 -2.89 11.43 27.41
N THR A 78 -3.38 11.82 26.23
CA THR A 78 -4.77 11.58 25.86
C THR A 78 -4.99 10.11 25.50
N GLN A 79 -6.25 9.68 25.41
CA GLN A 79 -6.55 8.30 25.06
C GLN A 79 -6.07 7.95 23.65
N GLU A 80 -6.16 8.88 22.70
CA GLU A 80 -5.69 8.71 21.33
C GLU A 80 -4.17 8.54 21.28
N ALA A 81 -3.44 9.25 22.13
CA ALA A 81 -1.99 9.13 22.23
C ALA A 81 -1.56 7.78 22.83
N ARG A 82 -2.32 7.24 23.80
CA ARG A 82 -2.08 5.88 24.32
C ARG A 82 -2.30 4.82 23.24
N LEU A 83 -3.41 4.91 22.51
CA LEU A 83 -3.69 4.00 21.39
C LEU A 83 -2.63 4.08 20.28
N ALA A 84 -2.11 5.28 20.01
CA ALA A 84 -0.99 5.46 19.07
C ALA A 84 0.27 4.73 19.54
N ILE A 85 0.60 4.82 20.83
CA ILE A 85 1.76 4.11 21.42
C ILE A 85 1.58 2.59 21.32
N GLU A 86 0.41 2.07 21.70
CA GLU A 86 0.10 0.63 21.61
C GLU A 86 0.22 0.13 20.16
N LYS A 87 -0.29 0.90 19.20
CA LYS A 87 -0.16 0.58 17.78
C LYS A 87 1.29 0.50 17.33
N VAL A 88 2.14 1.42 17.81
CA VAL A 88 3.58 1.35 17.52
C VAL A 88 4.23 0.14 18.18
N GLN A 89 3.90 -0.18 19.43
CA GLN A 89 4.43 -1.37 20.11
C GLN A 89 4.05 -2.66 19.38
N SER A 90 2.80 -2.76 18.89
CA SER A 90 2.37 -3.85 18.02
C SER A 90 3.18 -3.90 16.73
N ALA A 91 3.36 -2.75 16.05
CA ALA A 91 4.16 -2.66 14.84
C ALA A 91 5.63 -3.07 15.07
N MET A 92 6.24 -2.68 16.20
CA MET A 92 7.60 -3.09 16.57
C MET A 92 7.75 -4.61 16.77
N SER A 93 6.67 -5.27 17.19
CA SER A 93 6.66 -6.71 17.45
C SER A 93 6.41 -7.54 16.18
N ASN A 94 5.58 -7.00 15.28
CA ASN A 94 5.06 -7.74 14.12
C ASN A 94 5.68 -7.36 12.78
N ARG A 95 6.43 -6.24 12.71
CA ARG A 95 6.97 -5.72 11.43
C ARG A 95 8.49 -5.73 11.42
N GLN A 96 9.02 -5.80 10.20
CA GLN A 96 10.45 -5.82 9.93
C GLN A 96 10.71 -5.23 8.54
N ALA A 97 11.93 -4.74 8.35
CA ALA A 97 12.49 -4.44 7.04
C ALA A 97 13.37 -5.60 6.55
N HIS A 98 13.75 -5.55 5.29
CA HIS A 98 14.56 -6.56 4.62
C HIS A 98 15.94 -6.01 4.27
N ARG A 99 16.92 -6.90 4.28
CA ARG A 99 18.25 -6.59 3.77
C ARG A 99 18.21 -6.50 2.25
N CYS A 100 18.95 -5.55 1.72
CA CYS A 100 19.09 -5.34 0.29
C CYS A 100 19.84 -6.50 -0.36
N LEU A 101 19.36 -6.94 -1.52
CA LEU A 101 20.02 -7.91 -2.38
C LEU A 101 20.72 -7.15 -3.53
N PRO A 102 22.05 -7.26 -3.69
CA PRO A 102 22.80 -6.47 -4.68
C PRO A 102 22.31 -6.64 -6.13
N ASP A 103 21.85 -7.83 -6.48
CA ASP A 103 21.49 -8.18 -7.85
C ASP A 103 20.08 -7.73 -8.26
N LEU A 104 19.29 -7.24 -7.30
CA LEU A 104 17.91 -6.80 -7.56
C LEU A 104 17.82 -5.29 -7.70
N PRO A 105 17.07 -4.78 -8.69
CA PRO A 105 16.88 -3.35 -8.84
C PRO A 105 15.96 -2.81 -7.74
N PHE A 106 16.26 -1.59 -7.28
CA PHE A 106 15.37 -0.88 -6.36
C PHE A 106 14.17 -0.29 -7.12
N LYS A 107 13.02 -0.36 -6.47
CA LYS A 107 11.76 0.24 -6.90
C LYS A 107 11.22 1.12 -5.80
N PHE A 108 10.42 2.09 -6.19
CA PHE A 108 9.77 3.02 -5.29
C PHE A 108 8.27 3.06 -5.59
N ILE A 109 7.45 3.03 -4.55
CA ILE A 109 6.01 3.23 -4.67
C ILE A 109 5.54 4.31 -3.69
N VAL A 110 4.72 5.22 -4.18
CA VAL A 110 4.01 6.18 -3.34
C VAL A 110 2.63 5.63 -3.01
N LEU A 111 2.26 5.71 -1.74
CA LEU A 111 1.05 5.18 -1.13
C LEU A 111 0.41 6.24 -0.24
N GLY A 112 -0.81 5.97 0.21
CA GLY A 112 -1.54 6.82 1.16
C GLY A 112 -2.54 7.77 0.49
N ARG A 113 -3.13 8.66 1.31
CA ARG A 113 -4.12 9.66 0.87
C ARG A 113 -3.43 10.99 0.58
N LEU A 114 -4.02 11.87 -0.23
CA LEU A 114 -3.38 13.10 -0.71
C LEU A 114 -2.76 13.99 0.40
N THR A 115 -3.31 13.99 1.61
CA THR A 115 -2.77 14.76 2.76
C THR A 115 -1.75 13.98 3.60
N HIS A 116 -1.65 12.66 3.43
CA HIS A 116 -0.83 11.75 4.22
C HIS A 116 -0.17 10.69 3.32
N ILE A 117 0.45 11.14 2.24
CA ILE A 117 1.21 10.26 1.37
C ILE A 117 2.52 9.84 2.03
N TYR A 118 2.97 8.64 1.68
CA TYR A 118 4.25 8.08 2.09
C TYR A 118 4.78 7.18 0.99
N GLY A 119 6.07 6.86 1.04
CA GLY A 119 6.77 6.09 0.03
C GLY A 119 7.33 4.81 0.60
N VAL A 120 7.51 3.80 -0.24
CA VAL A 120 8.20 2.56 0.12
C VAL A 120 9.29 2.28 -0.89
N ILE A 121 10.52 2.13 -0.40
CA ILE A 121 11.66 1.63 -1.16
C ILE A 121 11.70 0.12 -0.98
N PHE A 122 11.68 -0.61 -2.09
CA PHE A 122 11.65 -2.07 -2.06
C PHE A 122 12.41 -2.71 -3.22
N GLN A 123 12.72 -3.98 -3.07
CA GLN A 123 13.18 -4.86 -4.14
C GLN A 123 12.18 -5.99 -4.32
N TRP A 124 12.19 -6.63 -5.49
CA TRP A 124 11.25 -7.69 -5.83
C TRP A 124 12.01 -8.93 -6.31
N ASP A 125 11.98 -10.00 -5.52
CA ASP A 125 12.64 -11.27 -5.81
C ASP A 125 11.64 -12.23 -6.46
N LYS A 126 11.66 -12.35 -7.80
CA LYS A 126 10.74 -13.23 -8.55
C LYS A 126 11.07 -14.71 -8.43
N ASP A 127 12.30 -15.06 -8.01
CA ASP A 127 12.85 -16.41 -8.19
C ASP A 127 12.62 -17.33 -6.97
N LYS A 128 12.05 -16.81 -5.88
CA LYS A 128 11.72 -17.60 -4.69
C LYS A 128 10.23 -17.92 -4.61
N GLY A 129 9.80 -18.93 -5.37
CA GLY A 129 8.41 -19.42 -5.43
C GLY A 129 7.78 -19.95 -4.12
N GLN A 130 8.23 -19.57 -2.91
CA GLN A 130 7.63 -20.00 -1.64
C GLN A 130 7.66 -18.98 -0.47
N ARG A 131 8.24 -17.78 -0.58
CA ARG A 131 8.16 -16.75 0.49
C ARG A 131 8.12 -15.34 -0.07
N ASP A 132 7.46 -14.45 0.68
CA ASP A 132 7.21 -13.03 0.41
C ASP A 132 8.26 -12.40 -0.54
N PRO A 133 7.93 -12.22 -1.83
CA PRO A 133 8.87 -11.71 -2.83
C PRO A 133 9.17 -10.21 -2.65
N LEU A 134 8.39 -9.52 -1.80
CA LEU A 134 8.52 -8.10 -1.54
C LEU A 134 9.55 -7.83 -0.44
N LEU A 135 10.72 -7.34 -0.83
CA LEU A 135 11.78 -6.95 0.08
C LEU A 135 11.67 -5.46 0.41
N THR A 136 10.80 -5.12 1.35
CA THR A 136 10.67 -3.75 1.87
C THR A 136 11.95 -3.32 2.57
N THR A 137 12.65 -2.32 2.03
CA THR A 137 13.92 -1.81 2.56
C THR A 137 13.70 -0.66 3.54
N GLU A 138 13.02 0.39 3.11
CA GLU A 138 12.78 1.58 3.95
C GLU A 138 11.47 2.28 3.54
N TRP A 139 10.74 2.78 4.53
CA TRP A 139 9.56 3.63 4.37
C TRP A 139 9.98 5.10 4.44
N VAL A 140 9.58 5.87 3.44
CA VAL A 140 9.91 7.29 3.29
C VAL A 140 8.69 8.13 3.62
N PHE A 141 8.84 9.13 4.49
CA PHE A 141 7.74 9.98 4.94
C PHE A 141 8.04 11.46 4.70
N LEU A 142 7.02 12.23 4.36
CA LEU A 142 7.11 13.68 4.39
C LEU A 142 7.14 14.21 5.83
N SER A 143 7.69 15.40 6.00
CA SER A 143 7.64 16.12 7.28
C SER A 143 6.19 16.39 7.67
N HIS A 144 5.89 16.28 8.97
CA HIS A 144 4.55 16.51 9.51
C HIS A 144 4.09 17.98 9.41
N LEU A 145 5.05 18.91 9.32
CA LEU A 145 4.80 20.33 9.06
C LEU A 145 5.03 20.58 7.57
N LEU A 146 3.98 21.01 6.88
CA LEU A 146 4.12 21.56 5.54
C LEU A 146 4.77 22.94 5.66
N SER A 147 5.79 23.20 4.84
CA SER A 147 6.49 24.49 4.80
C SER A 147 5.65 25.61 4.17
N LYS A 148 4.54 25.26 3.50
CA LYS A 148 3.61 26.19 2.83
C LYS A 148 2.19 25.98 3.35
N SER A 149 1.46 27.07 3.54
CA SER A 149 0.04 27.06 3.94
C SER A 149 -0.89 26.43 2.90
N ILE A 150 -0.49 26.43 1.62
CA ILE A 150 -1.20 25.77 0.52
C ILE A 150 -0.17 24.98 -0.28
N THR A 151 -0.36 23.67 -0.38
CA THR A 151 0.50 22.77 -1.17
C THR A 151 -0.38 21.92 -2.07
N LYS A 152 -0.11 21.92 -3.38
CA LYS A 152 -0.82 21.04 -4.32
C LYS A 152 -0.39 19.59 -4.07
N PRO A 153 -1.26 18.59 -4.21
CA PRO A 153 -0.87 17.21 -3.90
C PRO A 153 0.24 16.68 -4.83
N GLN A 154 0.39 17.23 -6.04
CA GLN A 154 1.51 16.93 -6.94
C GLN A 154 2.86 17.36 -6.34
N GLU A 155 2.90 18.51 -5.66
CA GLU A 155 4.11 18.99 -4.97
C GLU A 155 4.51 18.07 -3.83
N LEU A 156 3.54 17.48 -3.11
CA LEU A 156 3.81 16.49 -2.07
C LEU A 156 4.46 15.24 -2.68
N VAL A 157 3.91 14.74 -3.79
CA VAL A 157 4.48 13.59 -4.51
C VAL A 157 5.90 13.89 -4.99
N ALA A 158 6.13 15.07 -5.57
CA ALA A 158 7.45 15.52 -5.99
C ALA A 158 8.46 15.58 -4.84
N GLN A 159 8.07 16.16 -3.70
CA GLN A 159 8.91 16.22 -2.50
C GLN A 159 9.28 14.81 -2.01
N LEU A 160 8.32 13.90 -2.03
CA LEU A 160 8.51 12.54 -1.58
C LEU A 160 9.45 11.76 -2.52
N ILE A 161 9.30 11.92 -3.84
CA ILE A 161 10.21 11.35 -4.84
C ILE A 161 11.63 11.87 -4.61
N ARG A 162 11.81 13.19 -4.46
CA ARG A 162 13.14 13.78 -4.18
C ARG A 162 13.78 13.21 -2.93
N LYS A 163 12.99 13.10 -1.86
CA LYS A 163 13.45 12.53 -0.59
C LYS A 163 13.86 11.07 -0.74
N ALA A 164 13.05 10.26 -1.44
CA ALA A 164 13.33 8.86 -1.66
C ALA A 164 14.57 8.64 -2.55
N ARG A 165 14.70 9.41 -3.65
CA ARG A 165 15.88 9.33 -4.54
C ARG A 165 17.16 9.72 -3.81
N GLY A 166 17.12 10.82 -3.05
CA GLY A 166 18.24 11.23 -2.20
C GLY A 166 18.62 10.15 -1.20
N ARG A 167 17.62 9.58 -0.52
CA ARG A 167 17.82 8.51 0.45
C ARG A 167 18.45 7.26 -0.17
N LEU A 168 17.97 6.82 -1.35
CA LEU A 168 18.54 5.67 -2.03
C LEU A 168 20.01 5.92 -2.44
N ARG A 169 20.34 7.11 -2.95
CA ARG A 169 21.71 7.47 -3.29
C ARG A 169 22.64 7.48 -2.08
N GLU A 170 22.17 7.98 -0.93
CA GLU A 170 22.93 7.91 0.32
C GLU A 170 23.19 6.47 0.78
N MET A 171 22.20 5.58 0.59
CA MET A 171 22.29 4.20 1.04
C MET A 171 23.14 3.31 0.14
N VAL A 172 23.01 3.44 -1.18
CA VAL A 172 23.59 2.50 -2.17
C VAL A 172 24.24 3.17 -3.38
N GLY A 173 24.15 4.49 -3.53
CA GLY A 173 24.78 5.21 -4.64
C GLY A 173 24.09 5.05 -5.99
N CYS A 174 22.85 4.55 -6.05
CA CYS A 174 22.09 4.37 -7.30
C CYS A 174 20.73 5.10 -7.28
N ASP A 175 20.02 5.05 -8.40
CA ASP A 175 18.63 5.56 -8.53
C ASP A 175 17.64 4.40 -8.69
N PHE A 176 16.34 4.69 -8.62
CA PHE A 176 15.30 3.66 -8.81
C PHE A 176 15.22 3.21 -10.26
N SER A 177 14.93 1.92 -10.46
CA SER A 177 14.55 1.39 -11.77
C SER A 177 13.12 1.76 -12.15
N TYR A 178 12.23 1.79 -11.16
CA TYR A 178 10.81 2.10 -11.31
C TYR A 178 10.32 2.98 -10.17
N ILE A 179 9.54 4.00 -10.53
CA ILE A 179 8.73 4.80 -9.60
C ILE A 179 7.25 4.57 -9.93
N HIS A 180 6.51 4.08 -8.95
CA HIS A 180 5.07 3.85 -9.01
C HIS A 180 4.34 5.00 -8.30
N LEU A 181 3.45 5.69 -9.04
CA LEU A 181 2.71 6.84 -8.52
C LEU A 181 1.26 6.46 -8.19
N PRO A 182 0.66 7.02 -7.10
CA PRO A 182 -0.69 6.69 -6.67
C PRO A 182 -1.68 7.55 -7.45
N LEU A 183 -2.67 6.92 -8.06
CA LEU A 183 -3.63 7.64 -8.88
C LEU A 183 -4.76 8.23 -8.06
N LYS A 184 -4.57 9.48 -7.64
CA LYS A 184 -5.66 10.43 -7.37
C LYS A 184 -5.15 11.87 -7.33
N LEU A 185 -4.46 12.29 -8.39
CA LEU A 185 -4.11 13.69 -8.60
C LEU A 185 -5.05 14.26 -9.65
N SER A 186 -6.19 14.80 -9.20
CA SER A 186 -7.27 15.44 -9.99
C SER A 186 -8.09 14.54 -10.93
N SER A 187 -9.37 14.89 -11.07
CA SER A 187 -10.42 14.16 -11.80
C SER A 187 -10.15 14.10 -13.31
N GLY A 188 -9.81 12.92 -13.83
CA GLY A 188 -9.69 12.69 -15.27
C GLY A 188 -8.94 11.38 -15.58
N LYS A 189 -9.11 10.86 -16.81
CA LYS A 189 -8.33 9.71 -17.31
C LYS A 189 -6.87 10.13 -17.49
N PHE A 190 -5.96 9.72 -16.61
CA PHE A 190 -4.52 9.94 -16.82
C PHE A 190 -3.98 9.01 -17.92
N THR A 191 -3.62 9.56 -19.07
CA THR A 191 -2.83 8.87 -20.10
C THR A 191 -1.34 9.27 -19.97
N LYS A 192 -0.45 8.64 -20.73
CA LYS A 192 0.99 9.01 -20.79
C LYS A 192 1.16 10.48 -21.18
N GLU A 193 0.30 10.97 -22.06
CA GLU A 193 0.25 12.35 -22.53
C GLU A 193 -0.15 13.31 -21.38
N MET A 194 -1.01 12.88 -20.46
CA MET A 194 -1.32 13.67 -19.26
C MET A 194 -0.19 13.69 -18.22
N LEU A 195 0.66 12.63 -18.15
CA LEU A 195 1.88 12.68 -17.35
C LEU A 195 2.87 13.67 -17.96
N GLU A 196 3.05 13.64 -19.28
CA GLU A 196 3.91 14.58 -20.01
C GLU A 196 3.39 16.02 -19.85
N GLN A 197 2.07 16.22 -19.93
CA GLN A 197 1.43 17.51 -19.66
C GLN A 197 1.59 17.95 -18.19
N LEU A 198 1.39 17.04 -17.22
CA LEU A 198 1.67 17.33 -15.80
C LEU A 198 3.12 17.70 -15.55
N LEU A 199 4.05 17.00 -16.21
CA LEU A 199 5.46 17.34 -16.13
C LEU A 199 5.65 18.75 -16.67
N GLN A 200 5.12 19.10 -17.84
CA GLN A 200 5.22 20.45 -18.40
C GLN A 200 4.60 21.55 -17.50
N GLU A 201 3.49 21.26 -16.82
CA GLU A 201 2.77 22.23 -15.97
C GLU A 201 3.25 22.28 -14.51
N ASN A 202 4.05 21.30 -14.06
CA ASN A 202 4.45 21.17 -12.66
C ASN A 202 5.97 21.16 -12.49
N GLU A 203 6.54 22.34 -12.27
CA GLU A 203 7.97 22.52 -12.00
C GLU A 203 8.49 21.59 -10.89
N ALA A 204 7.73 21.40 -9.80
CA ALA A 204 8.19 20.58 -8.69
C ALA A 204 8.40 19.11 -9.11
N LEU A 205 7.51 18.56 -9.92
CA LEU A 205 7.66 17.22 -10.49
C LEU A 205 8.80 17.17 -11.53
N GLN A 206 8.97 18.20 -12.36
CA GLN A 206 10.13 18.30 -13.27
C GLN A 206 11.42 18.21 -12.48
N PHE A 207 11.60 19.03 -11.44
CA PHE A 207 12.80 18.98 -10.59
C PHE A 207 12.96 17.65 -9.85
N ALA A 208 11.85 17.02 -9.46
CA ALA A 208 11.89 15.74 -8.76
C ALA A 208 12.34 14.58 -9.65
N LEU A 209 12.02 14.66 -10.95
CA LEU A 209 12.29 13.64 -11.95
C LEU A 209 13.39 14.04 -12.93
N ASP A 210 14.03 15.18 -12.70
CA ASP A 210 15.16 15.62 -13.51
C ASP A 210 16.26 14.57 -13.52
N SER A 211 16.77 14.31 -14.73
CA SER A 211 17.79 13.31 -15.03
C SER A 211 17.49 11.93 -14.41
N TYR A 212 16.22 11.57 -14.21
CA TYR A 212 15.83 10.24 -13.71
C TYR A 212 15.98 9.19 -14.83
N PRO A 213 16.86 8.18 -14.67
CA PRO A 213 17.15 7.22 -15.73
C PRO A 213 16.16 6.05 -15.78
N GLY A 214 15.33 5.89 -14.73
CA GLY A 214 14.40 4.78 -14.61
C GLY A 214 13.06 5.04 -15.30
N GLN A 215 12.15 4.08 -15.16
CA GLN A 215 10.80 4.18 -15.71
C GLN A 215 9.81 4.69 -14.65
N ILE A 216 8.75 5.33 -15.11
CA ILE A 216 7.61 5.76 -14.28
C ILE A 216 6.41 4.92 -14.69
N SER A 217 5.79 4.28 -13.71
CA SER A 217 4.58 3.48 -13.93
C SER A 217 3.40 4.14 -13.22
N ILE A 218 2.35 4.39 -13.99
CA ILE A 218 1.08 4.90 -13.53
C ILE A 218 0.09 3.73 -13.47
N HIS A 219 -0.36 3.37 -12.28
CA HIS A 219 -1.27 2.24 -12.08
C HIS A 219 -2.74 2.69 -12.14
N ASN A 220 -3.34 2.81 -13.35
CA ASN A 220 -4.81 2.87 -13.54
C ASN A 220 -5.20 1.74 -14.48
N LYS A 221 -5.85 0.71 -13.97
CA LYS A 221 -6.31 -0.41 -14.81
C LYS A 221 -7.82 -0.49 -14.79
N LEU A 222 -8.47 0.08 -13.77
CA LEU A 222 -9.91 0.30 -13.73
C LEU A 222 -10.34 1.36 -14.75
N SER A 223 -11.02 0.91 -15.81
CA SER A 223 -11.75 1.79 -16.72
C SER A 223 -12.99 2.37 -16.03
N ARG A 224 -13.36 3.61 -16.41
CA ARG A 224 -14.64 4.24 -16.02
C ARG A 224 -15.74 4.08 -17.06
N LYS A 225 -15.42 3.51 -18.22
CA LYS A 225 -16.38 3.24 -19.30
C LYS A 225 -16.36 1.75 -19.60
N PRO A 226 -17.51 1.15 -19.98
CA PRO A 226 -17.55 -0.23 -20.44
C PRO A 226 -16.52 -0.48 -21.54
N LEU A 227 -15.73 -1.54 -21.39
CA LEU A 227 -14.74 -1.96 -22.37
C LEU A 227 -15.43 -2.79 -23.48
N LYS A 228 -14.84 -2.85 -24.67
CA LYS A 228 -15.20 -3.88 -25.65
C LYS A 228 -14.32 -5.10 -25.37
N ALA A 229 -14.72 -5.88 -24.36
CA ALA A 229 -13.91 -6.91 -23.74
C ALA A 229 -14.79 -8.09 -23.30
N LEU A 230 -14.15 -9.18 -22.84
CA LEU A 230 -14.86 -10.34 -22.30
C LEU A 230 -15.71 -9.93 -21.09
N THR A 231 -16.98 -10.33 -21.04
CA THR A 231 -17.84 -10.10 -19.89
C THR A 231 -17.83 -11.31 -18.99
N VAL A 232 -17.44 -11.09 -17.73
CA VAL A 232 -17.31 -12.09 -16.68
C VAL A 232 -18.32 -11.77 -15.59
N PHE A 233 -19.18 -12.72 -15.29
CA PHE A 233 -20.17 -12.66 -14.23
C PHE A 233 -19.64 -13.43 -13.03
N THR A 234 -19.74 -12.82 -11.85
CA THR A 234 -19.36 -13.45 -10.58
C THR A 234 -20.59 -13.56 -9.71
N THR A 235 -20.92 -14.79 -9.31
CA THR A 235 -22.05 -15.08 -8.43
C THR A 235 -21.62 -16.02 -7.32
N MET A 236 -22.36 -15.96 -6.21
CA MET A 236 -22.21 -16.88 -5.10
C MET A 236 -23.48 -17.69 -4.93
N SER A 237 -23.35 -19.01 -4.85
CA SER A 237 -24.47 -19.88 -4.49
C SER A 237 -24.60 -19.97 -2.97
N GLY A 238 -25.50 -19.18 -2.39
CA GLY A 238 -25.68 -19.06 -0.93
C GLY A 238 -26.10 -20.34 -0.20
N ALA A 239 -26.49 -21.40 -0.91
CA ALA A 239 -26.84 -22.70 -0.32
C ALA A 239 -25.65 -23.70 -0.29
N SER A 240 -24.55 -23.44 -1.02
CA SER A 240 -23.47 -24.41 -1.22
C SER A 240 -22.05 -23.89 -1.02
N HIS A 241 -21.87 -22.61 -0.64
CA HIS A 241 -20.54 -21.98 -0.50
C HIS A 241 -19.66 -22.13 -1.76
N ARG A 242 -20.30 -22.11 -2.93
CA ARG A 242 -19.66 -22.22 -4.23
C ARG A 242 -19.48 -20.85 -4.86
N SER A 243 -18.23 -20.55 -5.17
CA SER A 243 -17.83 -19.41 -5.99
C SER A 243 -18.04 -19.79 -7.45
N VAL A 244 -18.84 -19.03 -8.19
CA VAL A 244 -19.11 -19.30 -9.61
C VAL A 244 -18.67 -18.11 -10.44
N VAL A 245 -17.71 -18.35 -11.34
CA VAL A 245 -17.30 -17.39 -12.36
C VAL A 245 -17.85 -17.88 -13.69
N THR A 246 -18.73 -17.11 -14.32
CA THR A 246 -19.37 -17.46 -15.59
C THR A 246 -18.98 -16.44 -16.65
N TRP A 247 -18.60 -16.89 -17.83
CA TRP A 247 -18.29 -16.00 -18.96
C TRP A 247 -18.85 -16.57 -20.25
N LYS A 248 -18.97 -15.71 -21.25
CA LYS A 248 -19.36 -16.13 -22.59
C LYS A 248 -18.11 -16.19 -23.46
N ASP A 249 -17.71 -17.39 -23.88
CA ASP A 249 -16.52 -17.56 -24.70
C ASP A 249 -16.68 -16.80 -26.04
N PRO A 250 -15.73 -15.91 -26.41
CA PRO A 250 -15.84 -15.12 -27.63
C PRO A 250 -15.80 -15.93 -28.92
N GLN A 251 -15.08 -17.07 -28.93
CA GLN A 251 -14.88 -17.94 -30.07
C GLN A 251 -16.06 -18.90 -30.27
N THR A 252 -16.49 -19.56 -29.20
CA THR A 252 -17.56 -20.58 -29.26
C THR A 252 -18.96 -19.98 -29.10
N GLN A 253 -19.06 -18.76 -28.56
CA GLN A 253 -20.31 -18.10 -28.18
C GLN A 253 -21.15 -18.90 -27.16
N GLN A 254 -20.55 -19.89 -26.50
CA GLN A 254 -21.17 -20.68 -25.44
C GLN A 254 -20.87 -20.09 -24.07
N TRP A 255 -21.72 -20.42 -23.09
CA TRP A 255 -21.51 -20.06 -21.70
C TRP A 255 -20.61 -21.09 -21.04
N GLU A 256 -19.55 -20.61 -20.39
CA GLU A 256 -18.60 -21.41 -19.63
C GLU A 256 -18.65 -20.96 -18.17
N SER A 257 -18.36 -21.89 -17.26
CA SER A 257 -18.32 -21.62 -15.82
C SER A 257 -17.19 -22.35 -15.12
N ASP A 258 -16.60 -21.69 -14.14
CA ASP A 258 -15.62 -22.22 -13.19
C ASP A 258 -16.23 -22.16 -11.80
N ILE A 259 -16.18 -23.30 -11.09
CA ILE A 259 -16.79 -23.46 -9.77
C ILE A 259 -15.71 -23.84 -8.77
N GLU A 260 -15.51 -23.01 -7.76
CA GLU A 260 -14.57 -23.27 -6.65
C GLU A 260 -15.33 -23.27 -5.32
N GLU A 261 -15.17 -24.33 -4.52
CA GLU A 261 -15.72 -24.37 -3.16
C GLU A 261 -14.79 -23.61 -2.23
N VAL A 262 -15.37 -22.63 -1.51
CA VAL A 262 -14.62 -21.75 -0.60
C VAL A 262 -15.23 -21.89 0.78
N GLU A 263 -14.42 -22.26 1.77
CA GLU A 263 -14.86 -22.30 3.16
C GLU A 263 -14.73 -20.90 3.79
N GLY A 264 -15.86 -20.23 4.03
CA GLY A 264 -15.85 -18.86 4.48
C GLY A 264 -17.18 -18.31 4.99
N SER A 265 -17.16 -17.04 5.38
CA SER A 265 -18.38 -16.25 5.53
C SER A 265 -18.86 -15.78 4.16
N PRO A 266 -20.13 -15.38 3.99
CA PRO A 266 -20.64 -14.87 2.71
C PRO A 266 -19.77 -13.75 2.09
N GLN A 267 -19.16 -12.91 2.92
CA GLN A 267 -18.25 -11.84 2.47
C GLN A 267 -16.91 -12.36 1.93
N ILE A 268 -16.41 -13.46 2.49
CA ILE A 268 -15.19 -14.14 2.03
C ILE A 268 -15.49 -14.86 0.71
N ASP A 269 -16.65 -15.52 0.62
CA ASP A 269 -17.07 -16.26 -0.57
C ASP A 269 -17.25 -15.31 -1.76
N GLU A 270 -17.95 -14.19 -1.57
CA GLU A 270 -18.09 -13.17 -2.64
C GLU A 270 -16.74 -12.60 -3.10
N LEU A 271 -15.79 -12.42 -2.17
CA LEU A 271 -14.48 -11.89 -2.49
C LEU A 271 -13.61 -12.93 -3.21
N ALA A 272 -13.73 -14.20 -2.83
CA ALA A 272 -13.01 -15.31 -3.43
C ALA A 272 -13.39 -15.49 -4.91
N VAL A 273 -14.68 -15.36 -5.26
CA VAL A 273 -15.15 -15.41 -6.66
C VAL A 273 -14.44 -14.36 -7.51
N VAL A 274 -14.30 -13.15 -6.96
CA VAL A 274 -13.66 -12.06 -7.71
C VAL A 274 -12.16 -12.22 -7.78
N VAL A 275 -11.50 -12.67 -6.71
CA VAL A 275 -10.08 -13.05 -6.76
C VAL A 275 -9.87 -14.09 -7.86
N ARG A 276 -10.73 -15.11 -7.92
CA ARG A 276 -10.68 -16.17 -8.94
C ARG A 276 -10.83 -15.62 -10.36
N ALA A 277 -11.76 -14.68 -10.58
CA ALA A 277 -11.89 -14.01 -11.88
C ALA A 277 -10.59 -13.28 -12.29
N PHE A 278 -9.92 -12.58 -11.36
CA PHE A 278 -8.63 -11.93 -11.65
C PHE A 278 -7.46 -12.92 -11.83
N GLU A 279 -7.55 -14.15 -11.31
CA GLU A 279 -6.57 -15.20 -11.59
C GLU A 279 -6.73 -15.81 -12.98
N MET A 280 -7.98 -15.90 -13.46
CA MET A 280 -8.30 -16.50 -14.75
C MET A 280 -8.07 -15.56 -15.94
N PHE A 281 -8.35 -14.26 -15.78
CA PHE A 281 -8.38 -13.32 -16.89
C PHE A 281 -7.24 -12.29 -16.81
N SER A 282 -6.18 -12.54 -17.59
CA SER A 282 -5.08 -11.58 -17.79
C SER A 282 -5.34 -10.55 -18.89
N GLU A 283 -6.29 -10.83 -19.78
CA GLU A 283 -6.74 -9.96 -20.88
C GLU A 283 -7.70 -8.85 -20.39
N PRO A 284 -8.02 -7.82 -21.19
CA PRO A 284 -9.05 -6.87 -20.81
C PRO A 284 -10.40 -7.57 -20.59
N PHE A 285 -11.08 -7.28 -19.48
CA PHE A 285 -12.40 -7.86 -19.17
C PHE A 285 -13.33 -6.89 -18.42
N ILE A 286 -14.63 -7.18 -18.49
CA ILE A 286 -15.68 -6.53 -17.71
C ILE A 286 -16.10 -7.50 -16.60
N LEU A 287 -15.88 -7.13 -15.35
CA LEU A 287 -16.36 -7.83 -14.17
C LEU A 287 -17.76 -7.33 -13.79
N ILE A 288 -18.74 -8.22 -13.78
CA ILE A 288 -20.10 -7.96 -13.32
C ILE A 288 -20.34 -8.76 -12.03
N ALA A 289 -20.46 -8.04 -10.91
CA ALA A 289 -20.75 -8.63 -9.61
C ALA A 289 -22.19 -8.34 -9.16
N ASP A 290 -22.85 -9.34 -8.58
CA ASP A 290 -24.12 -9.20 -7.88
C ASP A 290 -24.00 -8.58 -6.48
N SER A 291 -22.78 -8.61 -5.91
CA SER A 291 -22.47 -8.01 -4.61
C SER A 291 -22.00 -6.56 -4.73
N ALA A 292 -22.80 -5.64 -4.19
CA ALA A 292 -22.44 -4.23 -4.05
C ALA A 292 -21.20 -4.05 -3.16
N TYR A 293 -21.02 -4.95 -2.19
CA TYR A 293 -19.86 -4.97 -1.31
C TYR A 293 -18.59 -5.21 -2.12
N VAL A 294 -18.54 -6.30 -2.90
CA VAL A 294 -17.34 -6.68 -3.65
C VAL A 294 -17.08 -5.74 -4.82
N ALA A 295 -18.09 -5.33 -5.58
CA ALA A 295 -17.90 -4.31 -6.61
C ALA A 295 -17.30 -3.02 -6.02
N GLY A 296 -17.76 -2.63 -4.83
CA GLY A 296 -17.19 -1.52 -4.08
C GLY A 296 -15.75 -1.79 -3.63
N VAL A 297 -15.44 -2.99 -3.14
CA VAL A 297 -14.07 -3.38 -2.73
C VAL A 297 -13.13 -3.30 -3.91
N VAL A 298 -13.45 -3.90 -5.06
CA VAL A 298 -12.60 -3.89 -6.26
C VAL A 298 -12.40 -2.48 -6.80
N SER A 299 -13.47 -1.67 -6.84
CA SER A 299 -13.39 -0.27 -7.25
C SER A 299 -12.49 0.57 -6.32
N ARG A 300 -12.37 0.17 -5.05
CA ARG A 300 -11.48 0.81 -4.07
C ARG A 300 -10.10 0.15 -3.98
N ALA A 301 -9.94 -1.11 -4.40
CA ALA A 301 -8.76 -1.93 -4.18
C ALA A 301 -7.49 -1.38 -4.84
N GLU A 302 -7.59 -0.68 -5.97
CA GLU A 302 -6.47 0.07 -6.55
C GLU A 302 -5.89 1.15 -5.60
N ASN A 303 -6.65 1.54 -4.57
CA ASN A 303 -6.32 2.63 -3.64
C ASN A 303 -6.27 2.18 -2.17
N LEU A 304 -6.37 0.87 -1.88
CA LEU A 304 -6.45 0.39 -0.51
C LEU A 304 -5.06 0.21 0.11
N VAL A 305 -4.89 0.82 1.28
CA VAL A 305 -3.98 0.33 2.31
C VAL A 305 -4.86 -0.55 3.20
N LEU A 306 -4.58 -1.85 3.25
CA LEU A 306 -5.30 -2.75 4.16
C LEU A 306 -5.07 -2.27 5.59
N ARG A 307 -6.14 -1.85 6.28
CA ARG A 307 -6.11 -1.78 7.74
C ARG A 307 -5.92 -3.20 8.28
N GLU A 308 -5.37 -3.33 9.49
CA GLU A 308 -5.41 -4.61 10.20
C GLU A 308 -6.86 -5.09 10.27
N ILE A 309 -7.13 -6.20 9.59
CA ILE A 309 -8.42 -6.87 9.62
C ILE A 309 -8.24 -8.05 10.58
N SER A 310 -9.05 -8.09 11.64
CA SER A 310 -8.96 -9.14 12.67
C SER A 310 -9.24 -10.56 12.12
N ASN A 311 -9.88 -10.66 10.95
CA ASN A 311 -10.14 -11.92 10.25
C ASN A 311 -9.00 -12.22 9.24
N PRO A 312 -8.14 -13.23 9.51
CA PRO A 312 -6.99 -13.54 8.67
C PRO A 312 -7.36 -14.04 7.27
N ASN A 313 -8.49 -14.72 7.11
CA ASN A 313 -8.95 -15.24 5.81
C ASN A 313 -9.38 -14.08 4.90
N LEU A 314 -10.16 -13.14 5.43
CA LEU A 314 -10.56 -11.93 4.71
C LEU A 314 -9.35 -11.07 4.34
N PHE A 315 -8.37 -10.94 5.25
CA PHE A 315 -7.12 -10.25 4.97
C PHE A 315 -6.33 -10.91 3.83
N ASN A 316 -6.27 -12.24 3.80
CA ASN A 316 -5.57 -12.98 2.75
C ASN A 316 -6.20 -12.75 1.38
N PHE A 317 -7.52 -12.92 1.24
CA PHE A 317 -8.21 -12.68 -0.03
C PHE A 317 -8.11 -11.22 -0.50
N LEU A 318 -8.20 -10.25 0.42
CA LEU A 318 -8.02 -8.84 0.07
C LEU A 318 -6.57 -8.53 -0.36
N SER A 319 -5.58 -9.12 0.31
CA SER A 319 -4.17 -8.99 -0.06
C SER A 319 -3.91 -9.59 -1.44
N LYS A 320 -4.47 -10.77 -1.71
CA LYS A 320 -4.39 -11.46 -2.99
C LYS A 320 -5.08 -10.66 -4.10
N LEU A 321 -6.26 -10.10 -3.84
CA LEU A 321 -6.96 -9.23 -4.80
C LEU A 321 -6.15 -7.97 -5.13
N ILE A 322 -5.61 -7.29 -4.12
CA ILE A 322 -4.77 -6.09 -4.31
C ILE A 322 -3.51 -6.45 -5.10
N TYR A 323 -2.89 -7.59 -4.79
CA TYR A 323 -1.76 -8.12 -5.55
C TYR A 323 -2.12 -8.33 -7.03
N LEU A 324 -3.21 -9.04 -7.34
CA LEU A 324 -3.63 -9.31 -8.71
C LEU A 324 -3.95 -8.02 -9.47
N ILE A 325 -4.72 -7.11 -8.87
CA ILE A 325 -5.03 -5.80 -9.46
C ILE A 325 -3.76 -4.98 -9.72
N SER A 326 -2.81 -4.98 -8.80
CA SER A 326 -1.54 -4.27 -8.98
C SER A 326 -0.68 -4.87 -10.11
N HIS A 327 -0.79 -6.17 -10.37
CA HIS A 327 -0.02 -6.88 -11.40
C HIS A 327 -0.73 -7.07 -12.74
N GLN A 328 -2.04 -6.80 -12.83
CA GLN A 328 -2.80 -6.89 -14.09
C GLN A 328 -2.11 -6.05 -15.18
N GLU A 329 -1.87 -6.48 -16.41
CA GLU A 329 -1.26 -5.55 -17.40
C GLU A 329 -2.33 -4.81 -18.22
N GLN A 330 -3.52 -5.39 -18.27
CA GLN A 330 -4.62 -4.97 -19.12
C GLN A 330 -5.75 -4.25 -18.34
N PRO A 331 -6.48 -3.33 -18.98
CA PRO A 331 -7.56 -2.61 -18.31
C PRO A 331 -8.76 -3.52 -18.02
N TYR A 332 -9.44 -3.29 -16.91
CA TYR A 332 -10.68 -3.97 -16.54
C TYR A 332 -11.78 -2.96 -16.18
N TYR A 333 -13.04 -3.34 -16.31
CA TYR A 333 -14.19 -2.52 -15.89
C TYR A 333 -15.01 -3.28 -14.87
N VAL A 334 -15.46 -2.63 -13.80
CA VAL A 334 -16.27 -3.27 -12.76
C VAL A 334 -17.65 -2.65 -12.74
N MET A 335 -18.67 -3.50 -12.73
CA MET A 335 -20.07 -3.11 -12.61
C MET A 335 -20.74 -3.94 -11.52
N HIS A 336 -21.62 -3.28 -10.78
CA HIS A 336 -22.55 -3.95 -9.86
C HIS A 336 -23.92 -4.06 -10.52
N VAL A 337 -24.54 -5.24 -10.43
CA VAL A 337 -25.91 -5.51 -10.83
C VAL A 337 -26.65 -6.04 -9.60
N ARG A 338 -27.94 -5.73 -9.44
CA ARG A 338 -28.69 -6.29 -8.31
C ARG A 338 -28.93 -7.79 -8.52
N SER A 339 -28.84 -8.56 -7.46
CA SER A 339 -29.25 -9.97 -7.48
C SER A 339 -30.74 -10.12 -7.84
N HIS A 340 -31.11 -11.29 -8.36
CA HIS A 340 -32.49 -11.67 -8.74
C HIS A 340 -33.10 -10.82 -9.87
N THR A 341 -32.29 -10.45 -10.85
CA THR A 341 -32.76 -9.84 -12.12
C THR A 341 -32.71 -10.86 -13.26
N ASP A 342 -33.63 -10.78 -14.22
CA ASP A 342 -33.67 -11.63 -15.45
C ASP A 342 -32.53 -11.34 -16.46
N LEU A 343 -31.38 -10.87 -15.98
CA LEU A 343 -30.23 -10.55 -16.81
C LEU A 343 -29.46 -11.83 -17.16
N PRO A 344 -29.06 -12.03 -18.44
CA PRO A 344 -28.32 -13.21 -18.84
C PRO A 344 -26.95 -13.25 -18.15
N GLY A 345 -26.65 -14.37 -17.47
CA GLY A 345 -25.38 -14.60 -16.76
C GLY A 345 -25.50 -14.78 -15.23
N PHE A 346 -26.70 -14.58 -14.66
CA PHE A 346 -27.02 -14.82 -13.25
C PHE A 346 -27.99 -16.00 -13.06
#